data_AF-A0A1V6B5U2-F1
#
_entry.id   AF-A0A1V6B5U2-F1
#
_cell.length_a   1.000
_cell.length_b   1.000
_cell.length_c   1.000
_cell.angle_alpha   90.00
_cell.angle_beta   90.00
_cell.angle_gamma   90.00
#
_symmetry.space_group_name_H-M   'P 1'
#
loop_
_entity.id
_entity.type
_entity.pdbx_description
1 polymer ?
#
loop_
_entity_poly.entity_id
_entity_poly.type
_entity_poly.pdbx_seq_one_letter_code
_entity_poly.pdbx_strand_id
1 'polypeptide(L)'
;MNPSMNVIKKSDLRWHSGLRISLSMLTILAVLLSCENAGSARIPQVETENITGVTSTSAISGGRIILDGGTAISMKGVCWSTDANPTKEDSHTEDGTGTENFISTITGLNPDSEYHVRAYAVNQAGIGYGDVKIIRTQSEVQGAQIIADHTVVDKYNDIPQYYIDQVKKMWLSYAGESHTDAIRTGMVLFENLNPKYAVSQISTGTPEPYTTANLRVNEATWGSYRNGPTGWVHFYGEQDWFTSAGAIAQTKVSLDYCASNGPALSAFGFGWCYDPDYMSSEAVSDYLHATQEYVNYCHSKGYPTKVFFSTGPVDDYSGLYGYNNHLRWEQIRDYVALDETRILFDYADILCWSNSGVQSTQTYKNYTYPAIVPENYQPVTQGHISDIGSIRLAKAMWWMLARIAGWNGQAE
;
A
#
# COMPACT_ATOMS: atom_id res chain seq x y z
N MET A 1 17.10 -1.78 80.90
CA MET A 1 16.60 -0.53 80.29
C MET A 1 17.80 0.23 79.74
N ASN A 2 17.72 0.69 78.49
CA ASN A 2 18.66 1.63 77.83
C ASN A 2 18.13 3.08 78.01
N PRO A 3 18.79 4.18 77.55
CA PRO A 3 20.05 4.34 76.80
C PRO A 3 21.07 5.25 77.57
N SER A 4 22.07 5.99 77.06
CA SER A 4 22.55 6.36 75.70
C SER A 4 24.03 6.82 75.69
N MET A 5 24.66 6.69 74.50
CA MET A 5 25.82 7.41 73.89
C MET A 5 26.73 8.37 74.68
N ASN A 6 28.04 8.28 74.40
CA ASN A 6 28.98 9.42 74.43
C ASN A 6 30.17 9.25 73.43
N VAL A 7 30.91 10.34 73.15
CA VAL A 7 31.87 10.52 72.02
C VAL A 7 33.35 10.45 72.48
N ILE A 8 34.33 10.62 71.56
CA ILE A 8 35.82 10.86 71.72
C ILE A 8 36.67 9.54 71.69
N LYS A 9 37.81 9.37 70.97
CA LYS A 9 38.72 10.24 70.14
C LYS A 9 39.40 9.46 68.97
N LYS A 10 40.44 10.05 68.32
CA LYS A 10 41.44 9.40 67.41
C LYS A 10 42.80 9.20 68.13
N SER A 11 43.65 8.30 67.61
CA SER A 11 45.04 8.06 68.07
C SER A 11 46.07 8.00 66.93
N ASP A 12 47.14 8.80 67.08
CA ASP A 12 48.57 8.67 66.70
C ASP A 12 49.05 7.77 65.54
N LEU A 13 50.04 8.28 64.77
CA LEU A 13 51.33 7.60 64.52
C LEU A 13 52.44 8.61 64.10
N ARG A 14 53.72 8.17 64.12
CA ARG A 14 54.92 9.05 64.17
C ARG A 14 55.73 9.14 62.86
N TRP A 15 56.61 10.15 62.80
CA TRP A 15 57.62 10.38 61.74
C TRP A 15 58.95 9.67 62.01
N HIS A 16 59.73 9.32 60.96
CA HIS A 16 61.09 9.89 60.73
C HIS A 16 61.80 9.44 59.42
N SER A 17 62.51 10.40 58.81
CA SER A 17 63.73 10.32 57.98
C SER A 17 63.91 9.27 56.86
N GLY A 18 63.83 9.74 55.61
CA GLY A 18 65.04 9.94 54.79
C GLY A 18 65.62 8.77 53.98
N LEU A 19 65.25 8.68 52.70
CA LEU A 19 66.12 8.13 51.65
C LEU A 19 65.87 8.87 50.32
N ARG A 20 66.94 9.40 49.69
CA ARG A 20 66.87 9.96 48.33
C ARG A 20 67.14 8.85 47.32
N ILE A 21 66.16 8.51 46.50
CA ILE A 21 66.38 7.68 45.30
C ILE A 21 66.12 8.54 44.07
N SER A 22 67.04 8.50 43.11
CA SER A 22 67.05 9.34 41.92
C SER A 22 65.87 9.04 40.99
N LEU A 23 65.32 10.11 40.37
CA LEU A 23 64.20 10.08 39.43
C LEU A 23 64.55 9.46 38.06
N SER A 24 65.58 8.61 38.00
CA SER A 24 66.25 8.12 36.79
C SER A 24 66.19 6.59 36.61
N MET A 25 65.42 5.88 37.45
CA MET A 25 65.20 4.43 37.35
C MET A 25 63.71 4.03 37.22
N LEU A 26 62.77 4.99 37.22
CA LEU A 26 61.34 4.70 37.04
C LEU A 26 60.83 4.99 35.62
N THR A 27 61.62 5.64 34.77
CA THR A 27 61.26 5.97 33.38
C THR A 27 61.72 4.92 32.36
N ILE A 28 62.59 3.97 32.73
CA ILE A 28 63.07 2.90 31.84
C ILE A 28 62.18 1.64 31.92
N LEU A 29 61.37 1.48 32.98
CA LEU A 29 60.35 0.43 33.06
C LEU A 29 59.05 0.79 32.31
N ALA A 30 58.90 2.04 31.85
CA ALA A 30 57.74 2.53 31.10
C ALA A 30 57.93 2.49 29.57
N VAL A 31 59.08 2.01 29.06
CA VAL A 31 59.39 1.95 27.62
C VAL A 31 59.25 0.52 27.04
N LEU A 32 58.87 -0.47 27.87
CA LEU A 32 58.63 -1.86 27.45
C LEU A 32 57.17 -2.33 27.53
N LEU A 33 56.23 -1.41 27.81
CA LEU A 33 54.77 -1.68 27.80
C LEU A 33 53.98 -0.59 27.04
N SER A 34 54.62 0.08 26.07
CA SER A 34 53.96 0.93 25.07
C SER A 34 53.96 0.29 23.67
N CYS A 35 54.10 -1.03 23.61
CA CYS A 35 53.56 -1.81 22.49
C CYS A 35 52.22 -2.37 22.96
N GLU A 36 51.21 -1.50 23.09
CA GLU A 36 49.85 -1.99 22.88
C GLU A 36 49.85 -2.64 21.50
N ASN A 37 49.34 -3.87 21.40
CA ASN A 37 49.18 -4.51 20.11
C ASN A 37 48.32 -3.60 19.23
N ALA A 38 48.96 -2.90 18.29
CA ALA A 38 48.31 -2.43 17.08
C ALA A 38 47.89 -3.70 16.33
N GLY A 39 46.76 -4.27 16.73
CA GLY A 39 46.19 -5.46 16.13
C GLY A 39 46.03 -5.17 14.66
N SER A 40 46.77 -5.90 13.81
CA SER A 40 46.81 -5.66 12.38
C SER A 40 45.39 -5.46 11.87
N ALA A 41 45.10 -4.26 11.36
CA ALA A 41 43.78 -3.90 10.91
C ALA A 41 43.29 -4.95 9.90
N ARG A 42 42.06 -5.42 10.10
CA ARG A 42 41.42 -6.44 9.26
C ARG A 42 40.31 -5.79 8.46
N ILE A 43 39.94 -6.39 7.33
CA ILE A 43 38.72 -5.97 6.64
C ILE A 43 37.50 -6.16 7.56
N PRO A 44 36.46 -5.32 7.44
CA PRO A 44 35.22 -5.48 8.20
C PRO A 44 34.55 -6.83 7.97
N GLN A 45 33.76 -7.29 8.95
CA GLN A 45 32.82 -8.39 8.78
C GLN A 45 31.40 -7.83 8.76
N VAL A 46 30.65 -8.16 7.72
CA VAL A 46 29.32 -7.62 7.43
C VAL A 46 28.39 -8.78 7.10
N GLU A 47 27.14 -8.69 7.51
CA GLU A 47 26.05 -9.58 7.08
C GLU A 47 25.07 -8.79 6.21
N THR A 48 24.62 -9.36 5.10
CA THR A 48 23.59 -8.76 4.22
C THR A 48 22.21 -9.13 4.76
N GLU A 49 21.40 -8.11 5.10
CA GLU A 49 20.03 -8.32 5.57
C GLU A 49 19.12 -8.89 4.47
N ASN A 50 17.98 -9.45 4.87
CA ASN A 50 17.01 -9.97 3.92
C ASN A 50 16.40 -8.84 3.06
N ILE A 51 16.06 -9.18 1.81
CA ILE A 51 15.51 -8.21 0.87
C ILE A 51 13.98 -8.23 0.96
N THR A 52 13.39 -7.04 0.95
CA THR A 52 11.95 -6.78 1.10
C THR A 52 11.53 -5.66 0.15
N GLY A 53 10.23 -5.38 0.01
CA GLY A 53 9.74 -4.26 -0.80
C GLY A 53 10.22 -4.29 -2.26
N VAL A 54 10.34 -5.50 -2.85
CA VAL A 54 10.80 -5.67 -4.23
C VAL A 54 9.69 -5.23 -5.18
N THR A 55 10.01 -4.23 -6.01
CA THR A 55 9.15 -3.77 -7.11
C THR A 55 9.74 -4.18 -8.46
N SER A 56 9.22 -3.62 -9.55
CA SER A 56 9.83 -3.73 -10.89
C SER A 56 11.13 -2.93 -11.05
N THR A 57 11.39 -1.91 -10.21
CA THR A 57 12.54 -0.99 -10.38
C THR A 57 13.32 -0.68 -9.09
N SER A 58 12.89 -1.21 -7.94
CA SER A 58 13.48 -0.95 -6.62
C SER A 58 13.37 -2.16 -5.68
N ALA A 59 14.13 -2.12 -4.58
CA ALA A 59 14.04 -3.06 -3.46
C ALA A 59 14.57 -2.43 -2.17
N ILE A 60 14.29 -3.02 -1.01
CA ILE A 60 14.83 -2.59 0.29
C ILE A 60 15.69 -3.72 0.87
N SER A 61 16.93 -3.39 1.23
CA SER A 61 17.85 -4.30 1.92
C SER A 61 18.61 -3.52 3.01
N GLY A 62 19.76 -4.01 3.44
CA GLY A 62 20.59 -3.37 4.45
C GLY A 62 21.76 -4.25 4.85
N GLY A 63 22.44 -3.84 5.92
CA GLY A 63 23.55 -4.60 6.45
C GLY A 63 23.77 -4.42 7.95
N ARG A 64 24.36 -5.46 8.53
CA ARG A 64 24.74 -5.51 9.94
C ARG A 64 26.25 -5.66 10.06
N ILE A 65 26.91 -4.71 10.72
CA ILE A 65 28.35 -4.77 10.97
C ILE A 65 28.59 -5.72 12.14
N ILE A 66 29.28 -6.83 11.89
CA ILE A 66 29.62 -7.83 12.90
C ILE A 66 30.92 -7.45 13.61
N LEU A 67 31.93 -7.00 12.85
CA LEU A 67 33.19 -6.47 13.36
C LEU A 67 33.69 -5.35 12.44
N ASP A 68 34.23 -4.28 13.03
CA ASP A 68 34.86 -3.16 12.32
C ASP A 68 36.28 -3.47 11.83
N GLY A 69 36.87 -4.59 12.25
CA GLY A 69 38.24 -4.98 11.91
C GLY A 69 39.33 -4.20 12.65
N GLY A 70 38.99 -3.46 13.72
CA GLY A 70 39.92 -2.70 14.55
C GLY A 70 40.28 -1.30 14.03
N THR A 71 39.62 -0.82 12.96
CA THR A 71 39.69 0.58 12.51
C THR A 71 38.30 1.06 12.11
N ALA A 72 38.03 2.35 12.30
CA ALA A 72 36.70 2.91 12.10
C ALA A 72 36.16 2.70 10.67
N ILE A 73 34.88 2.31 10.58
CA ILE A 73 34.16 2.21 9.30
C ILE A 73 33.97 3.61 8.70
N SER A 74 34.62 3.86 7.56
CA SER A 74 34.61 5.14 6.84
C SER A 74 33.50 5.25 5.78
N MET A 75 32.87 4.14 5.41
CA MET A 75 31.76 4.06 4.47
C MET A 75 31.08 2.69 4.62
N LYS A 76 29.75 2.61 4.43
CA LYS A 76 28.99 1.35 4.34
C LYS A 76 27.81 1.53 3.40
N GLY A 77 27.24 0.42 2.94
CA GLY A 77 26.01 0.42 2.14
C GLY A 77 25.71 -0.96 1.55
N VAL A 78 24.84 -1.00 0.55
CA VAL A 78 24.56 -2.18 -0.26
C VAL A 78 25.03 -1.93 -1.69
N CYS A 79 25.57 -2.97 -2.34
CA CYS A 79 25.94 -2.99 -3.75
C CYS A 79 25.18 -4.10 -4.49
N TRP A 80 24.85 -3.86 -5.77
CA TRP A 80 24.08 -4.78 -6.60
C TRP A 80 24.52 -4.77 -8.06
N SER A 81 24.37 -5.92 -8.71
CA SER A 81 24.66 -6.13 -10.14
C SER A 81 23.86 -7.32 -10.67
N THR A 82 23.69 -7.43 -11.98
CA THR A 82 23.22 -8.66 -12.63
C THR A 82 24.31 -9.73 -12.65
N ASP A 83 25.58 -9.34 -12.48
CA ASP A 83 26.70 -10.27 -12.35
C ASP A 83 26.87 -10.77 -10.90
N ALA A 84 27.37 -11.99 -10.76
CA ALA A 84 27.58 -12.61 -9.46
C ALA A 84 28.72 -11.95 -8.66
N ASN A 85 28.46 -11.70 -7.37
CA ASN A 85 29.37 -11.07 -6.41
C ASN A 85 29.64 -9.57 -6.69
N PRO A 86 28.60 -8.70 -6.65
CA PRO A 86 28.78 -7.26 -6.80
C PRO A 86 29.79 -6.68 -5.78
N THR A 87 30.34 -5.54 -6.16
CA THR A 87 31.34 -4.76 -5.43
C THR A 87 30.86 -3.31 -5.28
N LYS A 88 31.54 -2.50 -4.48
CA LYS A 88 31.22 -1.06 -4.38
C LYS A 88 31.54 -0.24 -5.65
N GLU A 89 32.12 -0.84 -6.68
CA GLU A 89 32.32 -0.18 -7.99
C GLU A 89 31.14 -0.41 -8.95
N ASP A 90 30.25 -1.34 -8.61
CA ASP A 90 28.94 -1.53 -9.24
C ASP A 90 27.92 -0.50 -8.70
N SER A 91 26.64 -0.65 -9.04
CA SER A 91 25.56 0.15 -8.44
C SER A 91 25.52 -0.06 -6.92
N HIS A 92 25.52 1.03 -6.13
CA HIS A 92 25.57 0.96 -4.67
C HIS A 92 24.91 2.14 -3.97
N THR A 93 24.65 1.99 -2.67
CA THR A 93 24.31 3.07 -1.73
C THR A 93 25.52 3.47 -0.88
N GLU A 94 25.49 4.70 -0.35
CA GLU A 94 26.41 5.17 0.71
C GLU A 94 25.59 5.56 1.96
N ASP A 95 25.45 4.62 2.90
CA ASP A 95 24.61 4.72 4.10
C ASP A 95 25.41 5.16 5.34
N GLY A 96 26.45 5.99 5.12
CA GLY A 96 27.24 6.67 6.15
C GLY A 96 28.39 5.85 6.75
N THR A 97 28.72 6.16 8.01
CA THR A 97 29.92 5.66 8.72
C THR A 97 29.57 4.86 9.98
N GLY A 98 30.58 4.30 10.65
CA GLY A 98 30.42 3.65 11.95
C GLY A 98 29.70 2.29 11.92
N THR A 99 29.58 1.67 13.09
CA THR A 99 29.22 0.24 13.26
C THR A 99 27.73 -0.05 13.37
N GLU A 100 26.86 0.97 13.42
CA GLU A 100 25.41 0.75 13.48
C GLU A 100 24.88 0.04 12.24
N ASN A 101 23.82 -0.76 12.42
CA ASN A 101 23.07 -1.36 11.31
C ASN A 101 22.50 -0.26 10.39
N PHE A 102 22.27 -0.62 9.13
CA PHE A 102 21.75 0.30 8.13
C PHE A 102 20.73 -0.38 7.21
N ILE A 103 19.84 0.41 6.65
CA ILE A 103 18.82 0.03 5.66
C ILE A 103 19.10 0.84 4.40
N SER A 104 19.02 0.19 3.25
CA SER A 104 19.42 0.73 1.95
C SER A 104 18.26 0.59 0.96
N THR A 105 17.89 1.68 0.29
CA THR A 105 16.91 1.65 -0.82
C THR A 105 17.64 1.44 -2.13
N ILE A 106 17.48 0.25 -2.71
CA ILE A 106 18.01 -0.13 -4.02
C ILE A 106 17.07 0.46 -5.09
N THR A 107 17.62 1.14 -6.10
CA THR A 107 16.85 1.80 -7.17
C THR A 107 17.52 1.63 -8.52
N GLY A 108 16.81 1.97 -9.61
CA GLY A 108 17.34 1.85 -10.98
C GLY A 108 17.51 0.41 -11.44
N LEU A 109 16.72 -0.52 -10.89
CA LEU A 109 16.66 -1.89 -11.36
C LEU A 109 15.83 -1.97 -12.64
N ASN A 110 16.17 -2.91 -13.52
CA ASN A 110 15.32 -3.28 -14.64
C ASN A 110 14.21 -4.24 -14.18
N PRO A 111 13.01 -4.21 -14.79
CA PRO A 111 11.96 -5.20 -14.52
C PRO A 111 12.31 -6.62 -15.00
N ASP A 112 11.62 -7.63 -14.45
CA ASP A 112 11.82 -9.08 -14.69
C ASP A 112 13.29 -9.56 -14.69
N SER A 113 14.16 -8.87 -13.93
CA SER A 113 15.61 -9.04 -13.99
C SER A 113 16.13 -9.60 -12.67
N GLU A 114 17.05 -10.56 -12.77
CA GLU A 114 17.74 -11.12 -11.60
C GLU A 114 18.95 -10.25 -11.21
N TYR A 115 19.06 -9.92 -9.93
CA TYR A 115 20.16 -9.17 -9.35
C TYR A 115 20.74 -9.89 -8.14
N HIS A 116 22.07 -9.88 -8.07
CA HIS A 116 22.83 -10.20 -6.88
C HIS A 116 23.01 -8.94 -6.04
N VAL A 117 22.91 -9.07 -4.72
CA VAL A 117 22.91 -7.96 -3.75
C VAL A 117 23.78 -8.31 -2.55
N ARG A 118 24.63 -7.39 -2.09
CA ARG A 118 25.54 -7.57 -0.94
C ARG A 118 25.70 -6.29 -0.13
N ALA A 119 25.64 -6.39 1.19
CA ALA A 119 26.12 -5.33 2.07
C ALA A 119 27.65 -5.22 2.00
N TYR A 120 28.18 -4.00 2.16
CA TYR A 120 29.61 -3.72 2.22
C TYR A 120 29.94 -2.69 3.30
N ALA A 121 31.18 -2.72 3.79
CA ALA A 121 31.74 -1.70 4.68
C ALA A 121 33.24 -1.52 4.45
N VAL A 122 33.71 -0.29 4.57
CA VAL A 122 35.09 0.14 4.27
C VAL A 122 35.77 0.62 5.54
N ASN A 123 37.02 0.19 5.76
CA ASN A 123 37.90 0.73 6.80
C ASN A 123 39.33 0.92 6.26
N GLN A 124 40.32 1.18 7.13
CA GLN A 124 41.71 1.40 6.70
C GLN A 124 42.41 0.15 6.13
N ALA A 125 41.93 -1.06 6.43
CA ALA A 125 42.47 -2.31 5.92
C ALA A 125 41.86 -2.73 4.58
N GLY A 126 40.68 -2.20 4.23
CA GLY A 126 40.00 -2.48 2.97
C GLY A 126 38.49 -2.59 3.11
N ILE A 127 37.88 -3.38 2.22
CA ILE A 127 36.43 -3.52 2.10
C ILE A 127 36.02 -4.92 2.56
N GLY A 128 35.10 -4.99 3.51
CA GLY A 128 34.37 -6.18 3.91
C GLY A 128 33.06 -6.26 3.14
N TYR A 129 32.67 -7.47 2.74
CA TYR A 129 31.40 -7.72 2.06
C TYR A 129 30.64 -8.83 2.79
N GLY A 130 29.31 -8.71 2.83
CA GLY A 130 28.42 -9.75 3.29
C GLY A 130 28.10 -10.80 2.23
N ASP A 131 27.30 -11.78 2.67
CA ASP A 131 26.78 -12.86 1.84
C ASP A 131 25.92 -12.33 0.68
N VAL A 132 25.92 -13.06 -0.44
CA VAL A 132 25.10 -12.71 -1.60
C VAL A 132 23.65 -13.09 -1.34
N LYS A 133 22.75 -12.12 -1.50
CA LYS A 133 21.31 -12.35 -1.67
C LYS A 133 20.98 -12.24 -3.15
N ILE A 134 19.97 -12.99 -3.61
CA ILE A 134 19.45 -12.93 -4.98
C ILE A 134 18.03 -12.41 -4.91
N ILE A 135 17.68 -11.49 -5.80
CA ILE A 135 16.30 -11.10 -6.09
C ILE A 135 16.04 -11.22 -7.59
N ARG A 136 14.79 -11.48 -7.94
CA ARG A 136 14.23 -11.14 -9.24
C ARG A 136 13.29 -9.96 -9.01
N THR A 137 13.44 -8.87 -9.77
CA THR A 137 12.45 -7.78 -9.75
C THR A 137 11.10 -8.29 -10.25
N GLN A 138 10.03 -7.61 -9.86
CA GLN A 138 8.74 -7.85 -10.48
C GLN A 138 8.84 -7.57 -11.99
N SER A 139 8.07 -8.31 -12.78
CA SER A 139 8.00 -8.02 -14.22
C SER A 139 7.40 -6.64 -14.43
N GLU A 140 7.72 -5.96 -15.54
CA GLU A 140 6.98 -4.75 -15.89
C GLU A 140 5.56 -5.21 -16.22
N VAL A 141 4.60 -4.96 -15.33
CA VAL A 141 3.24 -5.46 -15.53
C VAL A 141 2.70 -4.85 -16.82
N GLN A 142 2.39 -5.72 -17.78
CA GLN A 142 1.80 -5.32 -19.05
C GLN A 142 0.41 -4.74 -18.78
N GLY A 143 0.38 -3.41 -18.62
CA GLY A 143 -0.75 -2.67 -18.06
C GLY A 143 -0.55 -2.38 -16.57
N ALA A 144 0.16 -1.28 -16.27
CA ALA A 144 0.36 -0.73 -14.93
C ALA A 144 -0.89 -0.75 -14.03
N GLN A 145 -0.67 -0.85 -12.71
CA GLN A 145 -1.69 -0.97 -11.66
C GLN A 145 -3.01 -0.26 -12.00
N ILE A 146 -4.13 -0.99 -11.92
CA ILE A 146 -5.43 -0.48 -12.34
C ILE A 146 -5.99 0.45 -11.25
N ILE A 147 -5.60 1.72 -11.32
CA ILE A 147 -6.15 2.81 -10.54
C ILE A 147 -7.07 3.63 -11.46
N ALA A 148 -8.35 3.72 -11.11
CA ALA A 148 -9.32 4.57 -11.76
C ALA A 148 -9.55 5.81 -10.89
N ASP A 149 -8.81 6.88 -11.21
CA ASP A 149 -8.83 8.20 -10.57
C ASP A 149 -9.36 9.29 -11.54
N HIS A 150 -9.23 10.57 -11.19
CA HIS A 150 -9.62 11.67 -12.09
C HIS A 150 -8.88 11.64 -13.44
N THR A 151 -7.66 11.11 -13.51
CA THR A 151 -6.81 11.13 -14.71
C THR A 151 -7.30 10.18 -15.81
N VAL A 152 -8.21 9.25 -15.48
CA VAL A 152 -8.79 8.31 -16.44
C VAL A 152 -10.20 8.68 -16.87
N VAL A 153 -10.82 9.69 -16.23
CA VAL A 153 -12.21 10.09 -16.48
C VAL A 153 -12.45 10.47 -17.94
N ASP A 154 -11.49 11.07 -18.65
CA ASP A 154 -11.63 11.39 -20.08
C ASP A 154 -11.01 10.33 -21.02
N LYS A 155 -10.16 9.44 -20.50
CA LYS A 155 -9.57 8.29 -21.22
C LYS A 155 -10.58 7.20 -21.56
N TYR A 156 -11.83 7.32 -21.13
CA TYR A 156 -12.93 6.46 -21.60
C TYR A 156 -13.10 6.54 -23.13
N ASN A 157 -12.78 7.66 -23.76
CA ASN A 157 -12.83 7.81 -25.22
C ASN A 157 -11.77 6.96 -25.93
N ASP A 158 -10.65 6.70 -25.26
CA ASP A 158 -9.51 5.95 -25.80
C ASP A 158 -9.76 4.44 -25.81
N ILE A 159 -10.82 3.95 -25.16
CA ILE A 159 -11.13 2.51 -25.07
C ILE A 159 -11.47 1.98 -26.47
N PRO A 160 -10.68 1.03 -27.02
CA PRO A 160 -10.96 0.42 -28.31
C PRO A 160 -12.29 -0.34 -28.30
N GLN A 161 -12.96 -0.39 -29.46
CA GLN A 161 -14.28 -1.04 -29.57
C GLN A 161 -14.25 -2.50 -29.09
N TYR A 162 -13.15 -3.23 -29.39
CA TYR A 162 -12.95 -4.59 -28.91
C TYR A 162 -13.10 -4.74 -27.40
N TYR A 163 -12.54 -3.80 -26.61
CA TYR A 163 -12.58 -3.85 -25.16
C TYR A 163 -13.93 -3.41 -24.60
N ILE A 164 -14.62 -2.47 -25.24
CA ILE A 164 -16.03 -2.16 -24.92
C ILE A 164 -16.91 -3.40 -25.13
N ASP A 165 -16.69 -4.15 -26.22
CA ASP A 165 -17.40 -5.40 -26.49
C ASP A 165 -17.01 -6.53 -25.51
N GLN A 166 -15.83 -6.48 -24.87
CA GLN A 166 -15.54 -7.35 -23.72
C GLN A 166 -16.26 -6.91 -22.45
N VAL A 167 -16.28 -5.61 -22.14
CA VAL A 167 -16.98 -5.08 -20.95
C VAL A 167 -18.49 -5.33 -21.04
N LYS A 168 -19.09 -5.28 -22.24
CA LYS A 168 -20.49 -5.69 -22.47
C LYS A 168 -20.81 -7.16 -22.20
N LYS A 169 -19.81 -8.01 -21.96
CA LYS A 169 -20.00 -9.40 -21.52
C LYS A 169 -19.95 -9.52 -20.00
N MET A 170 -19.38 -8.52 -19.32
CA MET A 170 -19.14 -8.57 -17.89
C MET A 170 -20.42 -8.46 -17.08
N TRP A 171 -20.35 -8.96 -15.84
CA TRP A 171 -21.24 -8.56 -14.76
C TRP A 171 -20.39 -7.89 -13.68
N LEU A 172 -20.73 -6.64 -13.36
CA LEU A 172 -20.26 -5.90 -12.20
C LEU A 172 -21.34 -5.99 -11.11
N SER A 173 -20.99 -6.58 -9.97
CA SER A 173 -21.74 -6.35 -8.73
C SER A 173 -20.95 -5.36 -7.88
N TYR A 174 -21.48 -4.15 -7.74
CA TYR A 174 -20.94 -3.12 -6.86
C TYR A 174 -21.89 -3.00 -5.66
N ALA A 175 -21.47 -3.56 -4.52
CA ALA A 175 -22.20 -3.52 -3.26
C ALA A 175 -22.11 -2.15 -2.58
N GLY A 176 -22.91 -1.95 -1.53
CA GLY A 176 -23.13 -0.68 -0.85
C GLY A 176 -24.61 -0.31 -0.82
N GLU A 177 -24.92 0.92 -0.39
CA GLU A 177 -26.29 1.45 -0.36
C GLU A 177 -26.35 2.77 -1.16
N SER A 178 -26.35 3.95 -0.51
CA SER A 178 -26.67 5.24 -1.18
C SER A 178 -25.70 5.67 -2.29
N HIS A 179 -24.40 5.71 -2.01
CA HIS A 179 -23.41 6.31 -2.93
C HIS A 179 -23.04 5.37 -4.09
N THR A 180 -23.15 4.05 -3.90
CA THR A 180 -23.00 3.08 -4.99
C THR A 180 -24.15 3.17 -6.00
N ASP A 181 -25.37 3.42 -5.53
CA ASP A 181 -26.53 3.59 -6.41
C ASP A 181 -26.33 4.70 -7.44
N ALA A 182 -25.72 5.82 -7.04
CA ALA A 182 -25.42 6.92 -7.97
C ALA A 182 -24.39 6.55 -9.05
N ILE A 183 -23.45 5.64 -8.78
CA ILE A 183 -22.53 5.11 -9.80
C ILE A 183 -23.31 4.27 -10.82
N ARG A 184 -24.25 3.43 -10.34
CA ARG A 184 -25.11 2.60 -11.19
C ARG A 184 -26.05 3.49 -12.03
N THR A 185 -26.68 4.51 -11.45
CA THR A 185 -27.47 5.52 -12.17
C THR A 185 -26.63 6.30 -13.17
N GLY A 186 -25.40 6.68 -12.81
CA GLY A 186 -24.43 7.33 -13.69
C GLY A 186 -24.12 6.54 -14.95
N MET A 187 -24.10 5.21 -14.87
CA MET A 187 -23.94 4.34 -16.04
C MET A 187 -25.10 4.46 -17.03
N VAL A 188 -26.35 4.46 -16.52
CA VAL A 188 -27.55 4.62 -17.35
C VAL A 188 -27.62 6.03 -17.94
N LEU A 189 -27.25 7.06 -17.17
CA LEU A 189 -27.13 8.43 -17.69
C LEU A 189 -26.07 8.52 -18.79
N PHE A 190 -24.94 7.84 -18.64
CA PHE A 190 -23.86 7.84 -19.62
C PHE A 190 -24.22 7.06 -20.89
N GLU A 191 -24.95 5.94 -20.80
CA GLU A 191 -25.53 5.26 -21.97
C GLU A 191 -26.45 6.19 -22.77
N ASN A 192 -27.34 6.94 -22.09
CA ASN A 192 -28.24 7.88 -22.76
C ASN A 192 -27.50 8.99 -23.53
N LEU A 193 -26.29 9.36 -23.08
CA LEU A 193 -25.41 10.29 -23.79
C LEU A 193 -24.59 9.61 -24.89
N ASN A 194 -24.23 8.33 -24.71
CA ASN A 194 -23.43 7.56 -25.66
C ASN A 194 -23.78 6.05 -25.64
N PRO A 195 -24.74 5.61 -26.50
CA PRO A 195 -25.21 4.23 -26.55
C PRO A 195 -24.14 3.17 -26.91
N LYS A 196 -22.91 3.59 -27.26
CA LYS A 196 -21.74 2.69 -27.36
C LYS A 196 -21.53 1.95 -26.03
N TYR A 197 -21.75 2.63 -24.90
CA TYR A 197 -21.53 2.16 -23.53
C TYR A 197 -22.82 1.62 -22.88
N ALA A 198 -23.55 0.77 -23.60
CA ALA A 198 -24.84 0.23 -23.16
C ALA A 198 -24.74 -0.58 -21.85
N VAL A 199 -25.71 -0.38 -20.95
CA VAL A 199 -25.79 -1.05 -19.64
C VAL A 199 -27.19 -1.64 -19.37
N SER A 200 -27.24 -2.54 -18.40
CA SER A 200 -28.49 -3.02 -17.81
C SER A 200 -28.36 -2.97 -16.30
N GLN A 201 -29.27 -2.23 -15.67
CA GLN A 201 -29.36 -2.06 -14.23
C GLN A 201 -30.58 -2.80 -13.70
N ILE A 202 -30.37 -3.83 -12.88
CA ILE A 202 -31.42 -4.62 -12.23
C ILE A 202 -31.15 -4.67 -10.73
N SER A 203 -31.95 -3.94 -9.94
CA SER A 203 -31.85 -3.86 -8.47
C SER A 203 -32.85 -4.77 -7.72
N THR A 204 -33.46 -5.76 -8.38
CA THR A 204 -34.32 -6.77 -7.72
C THR A 204 -34.25 -8.13 -8.40
N GLY A 205 -34.54 -9.21 -7.67
CA GLY A 205 -34.65 -10.56 -8.23
C GLY A 205 -33.33 -11.15 -8.72
N THR A 206 -33.41 -12.05 -9.71
CA THR A 206 -32.22 -12.73 -10.26
C THR A 206 -31.44 -11.80 -11.20
N PRO A 207 -30.10 -11.67 -11.04
CA PRO A 207 -29.25 -10.93 -11.98
C PRO A 207 -29.38 -11.43 -13.41
N GLU A 208 -29.20 -10.53 -14.38
CA GLU A 208 -29.37 -10.85 -15.80
C GLU A 208 -28.41 -11.99 -16.24
N PRO A 209 -28.90 -12.98 -17.02
CA PRO A 209 -28.06 -13.98 -17.67
C PRO A 209 -26.93 -13.39 -18.52
N TYR A 210 -26.03 -14.23 -19.00
CA TYR A 210 -24.97 -13.78 -19.90
C TYR A 210 -25.54 -13.13 -21.17
N THR A 211 -24.99 -11.96 -21.52
CA THR A 211 -25.33 -11.17 -22.71
C THR A 211 -24.04 -10.67 -23.38
N THR A 212 -24.18 -10.11 -24.58
CA THR A 212 -23.13 -9.39 -25.31
C THR A 212 -23.54 -7.96 -25.68
N ALA A 213 -24.79 -7.57 -25.38
CA ALA A 213 -25.34 -6.29 -25.79
C ALA A 213 -24.99 -5.14 -24.85
N ASN A 214 -24.86 -5.43 -23.54
CA ASN A 214 -24.82 -4.45 -22.46
C ASN A 214 -24.02 -4.97 -21.25
N LEU A 215 -23.25 -4.08 -20.61
CA LEU A 215 -22.66 -4.38 -19.30
C LEU A 215 -23.79 -4.57 -18.27
N ARG A 216 -23.74 -5.66 -17.51
CA ARG A 216 -24.71 -5.92 -16.44
C ARG A 216 -24.18 -5.32 -15.15
N VAL A 217 -24.94 -4.41 -14.51
CA VAL A 217 -24.50 -3.69 -13.31
C VAL A 217 -25.59 -3.67 -12.24
N ASN A 218 -25.27 -4.12 -11.02
CA ASN A 218 -26.17 -4.11 -9.86
C ASN A 218 -25.36 -4.19 -8.55
N GLU A 219 -26.03 -4.44 -7.43
CA GLU A 219 -25.43 -4.69 -6.11
C GLU A 219 -25.67 -6.13 -5.62
N ALA A 220 -25.96 -7.05 -6.56
CA ALA A 220 -26.57 -8.33 -6.23
C ALA A 220 -25.56 -9.38 -5.73
N THR A 221 -25.89 -10.00 -4.60
CA THR A 221 -25.13 -11.12 -4.03
C THR A 221 -26.04 -12.32 -3.75
N TRP A 222 -25.43 -13.51 -3.60
CA TRP A 222 -26.15 -14.70 -3.20
C TRP A 222 -26.09 -14.88 -1.68
N GLY A 223 -27.20 -14.50 -1.04
CA GLY A 223 -27.34 -14.38 0.41
C GLY A 223 -26.56 -13.21 1.01
N SER A 224 -26.94 -12.78 2.22
CA SER A 224 -26.19 -11.83 3.02
C SER A 224 -26.17 -12.23 4.49
N TYR A 225 -25.28 -11.63 5.27
CA TYR A 225 -25.21 -11.87 6.70
C TYR A 225 -26.51 -11.45 7.41
N ARG A 226 -27.08 -10.30 7.01
CA ARG A 226 -28.36 -9.78 7.53
C ARG A 226 -29.58 -10.55 7.02
N ASN A 227 -29.58 -11.02 5.77
CA ASN A 227 -30.78 -11.54 5.09
C ASN A 227 -30.84 -13.08 4.93
N GLY A 228 -29.78 -13.79 5.31
CA GLY A 228 -29.70 -15.25 5.25
C GLY A 228 -28.83 -15.78 4.09
N PRO A 229 -28.44 -17.07 4.13
CA PRO A 229 -27.29 -17.57 3.38
C PRO A 229 -27.53 -17.86 1.89
N THR A 230 -28.76 -17.68 1.38
CA THR A 230 -29.17 -18.09 0.03
C THR A 230 -30.24 -17.19 -0.54
N GLY A 231 -30.31 -17.11 -1.87
CA GLY A 231 -31.25 -16.26 -2.59
C GLY A 231 -30.62 -14.92 -2.99
N TRP A 232 -31.14 -14.30 -4.05
CA TRP A 232 -30.61 -13.03 -4.53
C TRP A 232 -31.07 -11.87 -3.66
N VAL A 233 -30.09 -11.09 -3.19
CA VAL A 233 -30.31 -9.89 -2.36
C VAL A 233 -29.64 -8.70 -3.04
N HIS A 234 -30.26 -7.53 -2.92
CA HIS A 234 -29.82 -6.25 -3.52
C HIS A 234 -29.75 -5.15 -2.45
N PHE A 235 -29.32 -5.52 -1.24
CA PHE A 235 -29.12 -4.60 -0.13
C PHE A 235 -27.96 -5.12 0.71
N TYR A 236 -26.77 -4.55 0.50
CA TYR A 236 -25.50 -5.14 0.92
C TYR A 236 -24.53 -4.06 1.41
N GLY A 237 -24.79 -3.57 2.62
CA GLY A 237 -23.99 -2.54 3.28
C GLY A 237 -22.76 -3.09 4.00
N GLU A 238 -22.11 -2.23 4.78
CA GLU A 238 -20.88 -2.50 5.54
C GLU A 238 -21.01 -3.78 6.38
N GLN A 239 -22.18 -4.01 6.98
CA GLN A 239 -22.43 -5.14 7.89
C GLN A 239 -22.54 -6.49 7.16
N ASP A 240 -22.73 -6.48 5.84
CA ASP A 240 -22.65 -7.67 4.99
C ASP A 240 -21.26 -7.82 4.33
N TRP A 241 -20.46 -6.74 4.21
CA TRP A 241 -19.14 -6.77 3.57
C TRP A 241 -17.95 -7.04 4.49
N PHE A 242 -17.82 -6.39 5.66
CA PHE A 242 -16.57 -6.53 6.45
C PHE A 242 -16.70 -6.54 7.97
N THR A 243 -17.80 -6.09 8.58
CA THR A 243 -17.84 -5.89 10.05
C THR A 243 -17.86 -7.18 10.88
N SER A 244 -17.81 -8.37 10.27
CA SER A 244 -17.71 -9.64 11.00
C SER A 244 -17.15 -10.79 10.15
N ALA A 245 -16.56 -11.79 10.81
CA ALA A 245 -16.15 -13.03 10.16
C ALA A 245 -17.33 -13.78 9.50
N GLY A 246 -18.57 -13.59 9.98
CA GLY A 246 -19.78 -14.15 9.36
C GLY A 246 -20.13 -13.48 8.03
N ALA A 247 -20.00 -12.15 7.96
CA ALA A 247 -20.11 -11.37 6.72
C ALA A 247 -19.06 -11.79 5.69
N ILE A 248 -17.80 -11.93 6.14
CA ILE A 248 -16.69 -12.39 5.29
C ILE A 248 -16.90 -13.81 4.77
N ALA A 249 -17.41 -14.72 5.61
CA ALA A 249 -17.76 -16.07 5.18
C ALA A 249 -18.92 -16.08 4.16
N GLN A 250 -19.98 -15.29 4.39
CA GLN A 250 -21.12 -15.24 3.47
C GLN A 250 -20.77 -14.60 2.12
N THR A 251 -19.90 -13.59 2.10
CA THR A 251 -19.37 -13.02 0.84
C THR A 251 -18.66 -14.10 0.01
N LYS A 252 -17.85 -14.95 0.64
CA LYS A 252 -17.17 -16.07 -0.02
C LYS A 252 -18.13 -17.14 -0.54
N VAL A 253 -19.24 -17.40 0.17
CA VAL A 253 -20.34 -18.26 -0.32
C VAL A 253 -20.99 -17.66 -1.58
N SER A 254 -21.17 -16.35 -1.65
CA SER A 254 -21.68 -15.67 -2.84
C SER A 254 -20.73 -15.82 -4.04
N LEU A 255 -19.42 -15.68 -3.82
CA LEU A 255 -18.39 -15.89 -4.85
C LEU A 255 -18.38 -17.35 -5.36
N ASP A 256 -18.41 -18.34 -4.46
CA ASP A 256 -18.52 -19.76 -4.80
C ASP A 256 -19.78 -20.05 -5.63
N TYR A 257 -20.92 -19.44 -5.27
CA TYR A 257 -22.19 -19.62 -5.98
C TYR A 257 -22.14 -19.05 -7.40
N CYS A 258 -21.64 -17.81 -7.56
CA CYS A 258 -21.53 -17.17 -8.87
C CYS A 258 -20.54 -17.91 -9.80
N ALA A 259 -19.49 -18.53 -9.24
CA ALA A 259 -18.55 -19.35 -9.99
C ALA A 259 -19.13 -20.73 -10.38
N SER A 260 -19.98 -21.34 -9.54
CA SER A 260 -20.43 -22.73 -9.71
C SER A 260 -21.81 -22.89 -10.35
N ASN A 261 -22.73 -21.95 -10.09
CA ASN A 261 -24.13 -21.99 -10.53
C ASN A 261 -24.49 -20.81 -11.46
N GLY A 262 -23.77 -19.70 -11.31
CA GLY A 262 -23.95 -18.50 -12.14
C GLY A 262 -25.05 -17.54 -11.67
N PRO A 263 -25.20 -16.38 -12.35
CA PRO A 263 -24.39 -15.94 -13.50
C PRO A 263 -22.93 -15.64 -13.12
N ALA A 264 -22.03 -15.71 -14.09
CA ALA A 264 -20.59 -15.52 -13.84
C ALA A 264 -20.28 -14.05 -13.51
N LEU A 265 -19.79 -13.80 -12.29
CA LEU A 265 -19.40 -12.48 -11.79
C LEU A 265 -17.99 -12.11 -12.27
N SER A 266 -17.86 -10.95 -12.92
CA SER A 266 -16.61 -10.51 -13.56
C SER A 266 -15.83 -9.53 -12.70
N ALA A 267 -16.52 -8.55 -12.11
CA ALA A 267 -15.94 -7.57 -11.19
C ALA A 267 -16.82 -7.45 -9.94
N PHE A 268 -16.19 -7.32 -8.77
CA PHE A 268 -16.86 -7.22 -7.48
C PHE A 268 -16.19 -6.15 -6.63
N GLY A 269 -16.99 -5.29 -6.00
CA GLY A 269 -16.48 -4.24 -5.13
C GLY A 269 -17.55 -3.73 -4.18
N PHE A 270 -17.14 -2.85 -3.28
CA PHE A 270 -18.01 -2.25 -2.27
C PHE A 270 -17.81 -0.75 -2.24
N GLY A 271 -18.90 0.00 -2.31
CA GLY A 271 -18.94 1.45 -2.16
C GLY A 271 -19.49 1.80 -0.78
N TRP A 272 -18.79 2.70 -0.12
CA TRP A 272 -19.08 3.13 1.24
C TRP A 272 -20.33 3.99 1.32
N CYS A 273 -21.09 3.81 2.40
CA CYS A 273 -22.14 4.74 2.81
C CYS A 273 -21.57 5.76 3.83
N TYR A 274 -22.38 6.77 4.18
CA TYR A 274 -22.03 7.66 5.28
C TYR A 274 -22.48 7.10 6.63
N ASP A 275 -21.52 6.69 7.46
CA ASP A 275 -21.73 6.55 8.90
C ASP A 275 -20.53 7.12 9.69
N PRO A 276 -20.69 8.30 10.33
CA PRO A 276 -19.58 8.99 11.00
C PRO A 276 -19.08 8.25 12.25
N ASP A 277 -19.88 7.36 12.82
CA ASP A 277 -19.56 6.65 14.07
C ASP A 277 -18.75 5.35 13.83
N TYR A 278 -18.75 4.82 12.60
CA TYR A 278 -18.08 3.55 12.28
C TYR A 278 -16.70 3.69 11.64
N MET A 279 -16.34 4.85 11.08
CA MET A 279 -15.13 4.99 10.28
C MET A 279 -13.87 5.35 11.10
N SER A 280 -13.39 4.45 11.96
CA SER A 280 -12.05 4.61 12.53
C SER A 280 -10.95 4.12 11.57
N SER A 281 -9.68 4.38 11.88
CA SER A 281 -8.52 3.80 11.15
C SER A 281 -8.52 2.27 11.19
N GLU A 282 -9.07 1.70 12.26
CA GLU A 282 -9.22 0.25 12.45
C GLU A 282 -10.33 -0.29 11.54
N ALA A 283 -11.47 0.39 11.45
CA ALA A 283 -12.55 -0.02 10.55
C ALA A 283 -12.17 0.07 9.06
N VAL A 284 -11.36 1.06 8.66
CA VAL A 284 -10.75 1.07 7.32
C VAL A 284 -9.81 -0.12 7.14
N SER A 285 -9.04 -0.49 8.16
CA SER A 285 -8.18 -1.68 8.11
C SER A 285 -8.99 -2.98 7.98
N ASP A 286 -10.12 -3.10 8.67
CA ASP A 286 -11.02 -4.25 8.57
C ASP A 286 -11.61 -4.39 7.15
N TYR A 287 -12.02 -3.27 6.53
CA TYR A 287 -12.42 -3.24 5.12
C TYR A 287 -11.29 -3.70 4.18
N LEU A 288 -10.07 -3.19 4.39
CA LEU A 288 -8.91 -3.52 3.56
C LEU A 288 -8.55 -5.02 3.68
N HIS A 289 -8.55 -5.56 4.90
CA HIS A 289 -8.33 -6.97 5.15
C HIS A 289 -9.42 -7.86 4.53
N ALA A 290 -10.70 -7.54 4.75
CA ALA A 290 -11.81 -8.30 4.16
C ALA A 290 -11.77 -8.29 2.62
N THR A 291 -11.51 -7.13 2.02
CA THR A 291 -11.42 -6.98 0.56
C THR A 291 -10.23 -7.75 -0.01
N GLN A 292 -9.06 -7.71 0.65
CA GLN A 292 -7.90 -8.53 0.27
C GLN A 292 -8.17 -10.03 0.48
N GLU A 293 -8.92 -10.43 1.50
CA GLU A 293 -9.35 -11.82 1.68
C GLU A 293 -10.20 -12.31 0.51
N TYR A 294 -11.04 -11.46 -0.09
CA TYR A 294 -11.81 -11.82 -1.29
C TYR A 294 -10.94 -11.91 -2.55
N VAL A 295 -9.98 -11.00 -2.74
CA VAL A 295 -8.95 -11.09 -3.80
C VAL A 295 -8.22 -12.44 -3.70
N ASN A 296 -7.72 -12.75 -2.49
CA ASN A 296 -7.00 -13.99 -2.20
C ASN A 296 -7.90 -15.23 -2.40
N TYR A 297 -9.16 -15.15 -2.00
CA TYR A 297 -10.13 -16.25 -2.17
C TYR A 297 -10.37 -16.55 -3.65
N CYS A 298 -10.71 -15.54 -4.46
CA CYS A 298 -10.88 -15.69 -5.90
C CYS A 298 -9.62 -16.26 -6.58
N HIS A 299 -8.45 -15.75 -6.23
CA HIS A 299 -7.18 -16.28 -6.73
C HIS A 299 -6.98 -17.75 -6.36
N SER A 300 -7.14 -18.12 -5.08
CA SER A 300 -6.95 -19.49 -4.58
C SER A 300 -7.90 -20.53 -5.20
N LYS A 301 -9.08 -20.08 -5.64
CA LYS A 301 -10.08 -20.91 -6.32
C LYS A 301 -9.94 -20.91 -7.86
N GLY A 302 -9.06 -20.09 -8.42
CA GLY A 302 -8.97 -19.89 -9.87
C GLY A 302 -10.18 -19.18 -10.48
N TYR A 303 -10.91 -18.38 -9.69
CA TYR A 303 -12.07 -17.63 -10.18
C TYR A 303 -11.63 -16.43 -11.01
N PRO A 304 -12.27 -16.16 -12.17
CA PRO A 304 -11.91 -15.02 -13.03
C PRO A 304 -12.32 -13.67 -12.43
N THR A 305 -13.19 -13.67 -11.41
CA THR A 305 -13.69 -12.48 -10.72
C THR A 305 -12.54 -11.61 -10.21
N LYS A 306 -12.54 -10.33 -10.59
CA LYS A 306 -11.66 -9.32 -10.02
C LYS A 306 -12.37 -8.60 -8.89
N VAL A 307 -11.78 -8.65 -7.69
CA VAL A 307 -12.24 -7.83 -6.56
C VAL A 307 -11.42 -6.55 -6.53
N PHE A 308 -12.07 -5.41 -6.33
CA PHE A 308 -11.41 -4.10 -6.28
C PHE A 308 -11.72 -3.34 -4.98
N PHE A 309 -10.76 -2.51 -4.58
CA PHE A 309 -10.87 -1.57 -3.47
C PHE A 309 -11.53 -0.28 -3.96
N SER A 310 -12.17 0.45 -3.05
CA SER A 310 -12.70 1.79 -3.32
C SER A 310 -12.43 2.73 -2.15
N THR A 311 -12.18 4.00 -2.48
CA THR A 311 -12.43 5.10 -1.55
C THR A 311 -13.93 5.39 -1.48
N GLY A 312 -14.41 6.03 -0.42
CA GLY A 312 -15.83 6.35 -0.25
C GLY A 312 -16.19 7.84 -0.41
N PRO A 313 -17.29 8.28 0.23
CA PRO A 313 -17.91 9.57 -0.03
C PRO A 313 -17.02 10.78 0.31
N VAL A 314 -17.23 11.83 -0.47
CA VAL A 314 -16.56 13.14 -0.35
C VAL A 314 -17.56 14.29 -0.44
N ASP A 315 -18.81 14.06 -0.01
CA ASP A 315 -19.93 15.03 0.03
C ASP A 315 -19.53 16.35 0.74
N ASP A 316 -20.46 17.30 0.88
CA ASP A 316 -20.22 18.67 1.42
C ASP A 316 -19.90 18.74 2.94
N TYR A 317 -19.06 17.82 3.42
CA TYR A 317 -18.43 17.80 4.73
C TYR A 317 -17.30 18.81 4.78
N SER A 318 -17.18 19.51 5.90
CA SER A 318 -16.15 20.53 6.11
C SER A 318 -15.44 20.35 7.45
N GLY A 319 -14.34 21.10 7.63
CA GLY A 319 -13.57 21.10 8.87
C GLY A 319 -12.99 19.73 9.22
N LEU A 320 -13.18 19.30 10.48
CA LEU A 320 -12.60 18.07 11.01
C LEU A 320 -13.15 16.80 10.33
N TYR A 321 -14.45 16.77 10.02
CA TYR A 321 -15.08 15.59 9.42
C TYR A 321 -14.60 15.35 7.99
N GLY A 322 -14.54 16.41 7.17
CA GLY A 322 -13.97 16.34 5.82
C GLY A 322 -12.49 15.95 5.83
N TYR A 323 -11.69 16.51 6.74
CA TYR A 323 -10.28 16.15 6.88
C TYR A 323 -10.08 14.68 7.31
N ASN A 324 -10.89 14.18 8.25
CA ASN A 324 -10.84 12.78 8.65
C ASN A 324 -11.29 11.83 7.52
N ASN A 325 -12.26 12.21 6.68
CA ASN A 325 -12.60 11.46 5.46
C ASN A 325 -11.41 11.37 4.51
N HIS A 326 -10.74 12.49 4.23
CA HIS A 326 -9.52 12.49 3.41
C HIS A 326 -8.46 11.52 3.95
N LEU A 327 -8.15 11.54 5.25
CA LEU A 327 -7.16 10.63 5.84
C LEU A 327 -7.53 9.13 5.71
N ARG A 328 -8.83 8.79 5.77
CA ARG A 328 -9.31 7.41 5.52
C ARG A 328 -9.10 7.00 4.07
N TRP A 329 -9.25 7.93 3.13
CA TRP A 329 -9.03 7.69 1.70
C TRP A 329 -7.54 7.60 1.37
N GLU A 330 -6.66 8.38 2.02
CA GLU A 330 -5.21 8.17 1.97
C GLU A 330 -4.82 6.77 2.46
N GLN A 331 -5.37 6.30 3.58
CA GLN A 331 -5.09 4.96 4.11
C GLN A 331 -5.43 3.84 3.10
N ILE A 332 -6.49 4.00 2.30
CA ILE A 332 -6.85 3.05 1.24
C ILE A 332 -5.90 3.16 0.05
N ARG A 333 -5.54 4.38 -0.38
CA ARG A 333 -4.57 4.63 -1.46
C ARG A 333 -3.20 4.04 -1.12
N ASP A 334 -2.69 4.35 0.07
CA ASP A 334 -1.43 3.80 0.62
C ASP A 334 -1.45 2.28 0.62
N TYR A 335 -2.53 1.66 1.11
CA TYR A 335 -2.65 0.20 1.11
C TYR A 335 -2.64 -0.39 -0.30
N VAL A 336 -3.35 0.21 -1.26
CA VAL A 336 -3.37 -0.27 -2.64
C VAL A 336 -2.00 -0.11 -3.30
N ALA A 337 -1.31 1.01 -3.09
CA ALA A 337 0.00 1.29 -3.68
C ALA A 337 1.11 0.30 -3.28
N LEU A 338 0.94 -0.45 -2.18
CA LEU A 338 1.88 -1.48 -1.73
C LEU A 338 1.89 -2.77 -2.59
N ASP A 339 0.96 -2.95 -3.53
CA ASP A 339 0.83 -4.18 -4.32
C ASP A 339 0.17 -3.89 -5.69
N GLU A 340 0.99 -3.93 -6.74
CA GLU A 340 0.61 -3.64 -8.13
C GLU A 340 -0.54 -4.51 -8.68
N THR A 341 -0.88 -5.62 -8.01
CA THR A 341 -2.01 -6.48 -8.40
C THR A 341 -3.35 -5.98 -7.86
N ARG A 342 -3.36 -5.06 -6.88
CA ARG A 342 -4.56 -4.43 -6.32
C ARG A 342 -5.16 -3.43 -7.30
N ILE A 343 -6.48 -3.43 -7.38
CA ILE A 343 -7.29 -2.56 -8.26
C ILE A 343 -8.02 -1.54 -7.38
N LEU A 344 -7.97 -0.26 -7.74
CA LEU A 344 -8.65 0.82 -7.01
C LEU A 344 -9.63 1.58 -7.91
N PHE A 345 -10.85 1.75 -7.42
CA PHE A 345 -11.80 2.74 -7.91
C PHE A 345 -11.80 3.94 -6.95
N ASP A 346 -11.09 5.01 -7.32
CA ASP A 346 -10.87 6.19 -6.47
C ASP A 346 -12.02 7.21 -6.63
N TYR A 347 -13.20 6.80 -6.17
CA TYR A 347 -14.41 7.64 -6.08
C TYR A 347 -14.11 9.03 -5.49
N ALA A 348 -13.32 9.08 -4.42
CA ALA A 348 -13.03 10.29 -3.67
C ALA A 348 -12.23 11.27 -4.52
N ASP A 349 -11.18 10.81 -5.20
CA ASP A 349 -10.43 11.66 -6.11
C ASP A 349 -11.26 12.05 -7.33
N ILE A 350 -11.94 11.12 -8.03
CA ILE A 350 -12.74 11.40 -9.24
C ILE A 350 -13.69 12.60 -9.05
N LEU A 351 -14.35 12.68 -7.88
CA LEU A 351 -15.30 13.76 -7.55
C LEU A 351 -14.65 15.04 -6.99
N CYS A 352 -13.41 14.99 -6.52
CA CYS A 352 -12.66 16.19 -6.13
C CYS A 352 -12.12 17.01 -7.32
N TRP A 353 -12.27 16.51 -8.56
CA TRP A 353 -11.87 17.20 -9.79
C TRP A 353 -13.06 17.49 -10.73
N SER A 354 -12.98 18.61 -11.43
CA SER A 354 -13.97 19.03 -12.45
C SER A 354 -13.72 18.40 -13.82
N ASN A 355 -14.67 18.58 -14.74
CA ASN A 355 -14.48 18.28 -16.16
C ASN A 355 -13.48 19.24 -16.86
N SER A 356 -13.09 20.32 -16.21
CA SER A 356 -12.04 21.24 -16.68
C SER A 356 -10.66 20.96 -16.07
N GLY A 357 -10.49 19.87 -15.31
CA GLY A 357 -9.23 19.53 -14.66
C GLY A 357 -8.86 20.46 -13.49
N VAL A 358 -9.86 21.03 -12.82
CA VAL A 358 -9.68 21.88 -11.62
C VAL A 358 -10.06 21.07 -10.38
N GLN A 359 -9.13 20.95 -9.44
CA GLN A 359 -9.40 20.34 -8.13
C GLN A 359 -10.08 21.34 -7.19
N SER A 360 -11.06 20.87 -6.42
CA SER A 360 -11.61 21.60 -5.28
C SER A 360 -10.91 21.16 -3.98
N THR A 361 -10.65 22.10 -3.09
CA THR A 361 -9.95 21.85 -1.82
C THR A 361 -10.57 22.65 -0.68
N GLN A 362 -10.59 22.07 0.51
CA GLN A 362 -10.93 22.75 1.76
C GLN A 362 -9.72 22.84 2.69
N THR A 363 -9.83 23.66 3.74
CA THR A 363 -8.78 23.82 4.75
C THR A 363 -9.34 23.59 6.16
N TYR A 364 -8.67 22.74 6.93
CA TYR A 364 -8.91 22.57 8.36
C TYR A 364 -7.62 22.84 9.14
N LYS A 365 -7.64 23.89 9.98
CA LYS A 365 -6.44 24.43 10.66
C LYS A 365 -5.34 24.78 9.65
N ASN A 366 -4.27 24.00 9.59
CA ASN A 366 -3.12 24.14 8.71
C ASN A 366 -3.04 23.05 7.63
N TYR A 367 -4.07 22.21 7.49
CA TYR A 367 -4.16 21.15 6.50
C TYR A 367 -5.12 21.55 5.37
N THR A 368 -4.63 21.53 4.14
CA THR A 368 -5.47 21.64 2.93
C THR A 368 -5.67 20.25 2.36
N TYR A 369 -6.92 19.90 2.04
CA TYR A 369 -7.30 18.57 1.58
C TYR A 369 -8.30 18.63 0.41
N PRO A 370 -8.35 17.63 -0.49
CA PRO A 370 -9.33 17.58 -1.57
C PRO A 370 -10.77 17.53 -1.05
N ALA A 371 -11.68 18.21 -1.73
CA ALA A 371 -13.11 18.18 -1.46
C ALA A 371 -13.88 18.11 -2.78
N ILE A 372 -15.13 17.62 -2.75
CA ILE A 372 -15.96 17.53 -3.96
C ILE A 372 -16.10 18.89 -4.66
N VAL A 373 -16.06 18.86 -5.99
CA VAL A 373 -16.32 20.07 -6.80
C VAL A 373 -17.83 20.34 -6.82
N PRO A 374 -18.29 21.60 -6.68
CA PRO A 374 -19.70 21.97 -6.78
C PRO A 374 -20.49 21.33 -7.94
N GLU A 375 -19.90 21.22 -9.13
CA GLU A 375 -20.57 20.57 -10.27
C GLU A 375 -20.85 19.07 -10.07
N ASN A 376 -20.09 18.39 -9.22
CA ASN A 376 -20.19 16.95 -8.96
C ASN A 376 -21.21 16.59 -7.87
N TYR A 377 -21.68 17.56 -7.07
CA TYR A 377 -22.74 17.34 -6.06
C TYR A 377 -23.96 18.25 -6.18
N GLN A 378 -23.91 19.32 -6.99
CA GLN A 378 -25.05 20.21 -7.21
C GLN A 378 -25.47 20.27 -8.70
N PRO A 379 -26.80 20.22 -8.98
CA PRO A 379 -27.88 19.89 -8.06
C PRO A 379 -27.78 18.43 -7.61
N VAL A 380 -28.12 18.14 -6.35
CA VAL A 380 -28.15 16.76 -5.83
C VAL A 380 -29.25 15.97 -6.56
N THR A 381 -28.89 14.80 -7.09
CA THR A 381 -29.82 13.85 -7.70
C THR A 381 -29.84 12.54 -6.90
N GLN A 382 -29.20 11.48 -7.39
CA GLN A 382 -29.14 10.19 -6.71
C GLN A 382 -27.88 10.07 -5.83
N GLY A 383 -27.99 9.39 -4.68
CA GLY A 383 -26.85 9.07 -3.82
C GLY A 383 -25.95 10.24 -3.43
N HIS A 384 -26.56 11.40 -3.14
CA HIS A 384 -25.90 12.65 -2.69
C HIS A 384 -24.97 13.33 -3.71
N ILE A 385 -24.94 12.87 -4.97
CA ILE A 385 -24.15 13.49 -6.04
C ILE A 385 -25.04 14.02 -7.17
N SER A 386 -24.47 14.78 -8.10
CA SER A 386 -25.16 15.26 -9.29
C SER A 386 -25.09 14.24 -10.43
N ASP A 387 -25.90 14.44 -11.47
CA ASP A 387 -25.79 13.67 -12.73
C ASP A 387 -24.38 13.81 -13.35
N ILE A 388 -23.74 14.99 -13.24
CA ILE A 388 -22.38 15.25 -13.74
C ILE A 388 -21.37 14.39 -12.98
N GLY A 389 -21.42 14.38 -11.65
CA GLY A 389 -20.56 13.53 -10.82
C GLY A 389 -20.79 12.04 -11.11
N SER A 390 -22.05 11.63 -11.24
CA SER A 390 -22.46 10.26 -11.57
C SER A 390 -21.88 9.81 -12.92
N ILE A 391 -21.95 10.64 -13.96
CA ILE A 391 -21.39 10.36 -15.29
C ILE A 391 -19.85 10.29 -15.26
N ARG A 392 -19.17 11.11 -14.46
CA ARG A 392 -17.70 11.04 -14.29
C ARG A 392 -17.26 9.69 -13.70
N LEU A 393 -17.96 9.23 -12.66
CA LEU A 393 -17.74 7.91 -12.06
C LEU A 393 -18.00 6.77 -13.06
N ALA A 394 -19.07 6.88 -13.86
CA ALA A 394 -19.39 5.91 -14.90
C ALA A 394 -18.29 5.80 -15.97
N LYS A 395 -17.76 6.92 -16.48
CA LYS A 395 -16.65 6.95 -17.43
C LYS A 395 -15.39 6.25 -16.89
N ALA A 396 -14.98 6.59 -15.66
CA ALA A 396 -13.83 5.99 -15.01
C ALA A 396 -14.02 4.48 -14.77
N MET A 397 -15.23 4.05 -14.42
CA MET A 397 -15.56 2.64 -14.22
C MET A 397 -15.56 1.86 -15.54
N TRP A 398 -16.03 2.42 -16.66
CA TRP A 398 -15.88 1.80 -17.99
C TRP A 398 -14.41 1.63 -18.38
N TRP A 399 -13.56 2.63 -18.10
CA TRP A 399 -12.10 2.52 -18.29
C TRP A 399 -11.53 1.39 -17.42
N MET A 400 -11.89 1.34 -16.13
CA MET A 400 -11.42 0.30 -15.19
C MET A 400 -11.80 -1.11 -15.64
N LEU A 401 -13.05 -1.29 -16.07
CA LEU A 401 -13.55 -2.58 -16.58
C LEU A 401 -12.85 -2.98 -17.88
N ALA A 402 -12.52 -2.04 -18.76
CA ALA A 402 -11.74 -2.31 -19.96
C ALA A 402 -10.31 -2.75 -19.64
N ARG A 403 -9.66 -2.12 -18.64
CA ARG A 403 -8.36 -2.58 -18.10
C ARG A 403 -8.47 -4.00 -17.51
N ILE A 404 -9.53 -4.29 -16.74
CA ILE A 404 -9.82 -5.64 -16.22
C ILE A 404 -10.02 -6.67 -17.33
N ALA A 405 -10.61 -6.26 -18.46
CA ALA A 405 -10.77 -7.08 -19.66
C ALA A 405 -9.47 -7.26 -20.48
N GLY A 406 -8.32 -6.78 -19.98
CA GLY A 406 -7.00 -6.98 -20.58
C GLY A 406 -6.54 -5.85 -21.52
N TRP A 407 -7.11 -4.65 -21.41
CA TRP A 407 -6.60 -3.47 -22.12
C TRP A 407 -5.36 -2.91 -21.42
N ASN A 408 -4.34 -2.54 -22.20
CA ASN A 408 -3.11 -1.91 -21.69
C ASN A 408 -3.30 -0.45 -21.22
N GLY A 409 -4.45 0.17 -21.50
CA GLY A 409 -4.76 1.55 -21.12
C GLY A 409 -4.17 2.62 -22.05
N GLN A 410 -3.70 2.23 -23.24
CA GLN A 410 -3.21 3.14 -24.28
C GLN A 410 -4.23 3.24 -25.43
N ALA A 411 -4.33 4.42 -26.05
CA ALA A 411 -5.06 4.61 -27.30
C ALA A 411 -4.41 3.83 -28.46
N GLU A 412 -5.20 3.48 -29.47
CA GLU A 412 -4.77 2.83 -30.73
C GLU A 412 -4.43 3.86 -31.83
#